data_AF-P86399-F1
#
_entry.id   AF-P86399-F1
#
_cell.length_a   1.000
_cell.length_b   1.000
_cell.length_c   1.000
_cell.angle_alpha   90.00
_cell.angle_beta   90.00
_cell.angle_gamma   90.00
#
_symmetry.space_group_name_H-M   'P 1'
#
loop_
_entity.id
_entity.type
_entity.pdbx_description
1 polymer ?
#
loop_
_entity_poly.entity_id
_entity_poly.type
_entity_poly.pdbx_seq_one_letter_code
_entity_poly.pdbx_strand_id
1 'polypeptide(L)' 'MSTFIVVFLLLTAILCHAEHAIDETARGCNRLNKKCNSDADCCRYGERCISTGVNYYCRPDFGP' A
#
# COMPACT_ATOMS: atom_id res chain seq x y z
N MET A 1 -17.79 -13.28 32.17
CA MET A 1 -17.52 -13.96 30.87
C MET A 1 -18.03 -13.14 29.68
N SER A 2 -19.25 -12.59 29.71
CA SER A 2 -19.81 -11.84 28.56
C SER A 2 -19.00 -10.59 28.15
N THR A 3 -18.42 -9.84 29.10
CA THR A 3 -17.64 -8.62 28.81
C THR A 3 -16.35 -8.87 28.02
N PHE A 4 -15.65 -9.97 28.28
CA PHE A 4 -14.41 -10.32 27.57
C PHE A 4 -14.64 -10.56 26.07
N ILE A 5 -15.77 -11.17 25.72
CA ILE A 5 -16.14 -11.44 24.32
C ILE A 5 -16.38 -10.13 23.58
N VAL A 6 -17.07 -9.18 24.21
CA VAL A 6 -17.33 -7.85 23.62
C VAL A 6 -16.02 -7.09 23.37
N VAL A 7 -15.09 -7.10 24.33
CA VAL A 7 -13.78 -6.47 24.16
C VAL A 7 -12.98 -7.11 23.03
N PHE A 8 -13.02 -8.44 22.91
CA PHE A 8 -12.32 -9.15 21.85
C PHE A 8 -12.90 -8.82 20.46
N LEU A 9 -14.23 -8.77 20.32
CA LEU A 9 -14.89 -8.37 19.08
C LEU A 9 -14.56 -6.92 18.68
N LEU A 10 -14.53 -6.01 19.65
CA LEU A 10 -14.12 -4.62 19.41
C LEU A 10 -12.67 -4.53 18.94
N LEU A 11 -11.75 -5.26 19.55
CA LEU A 11 -10.34 -5.32 19.13
C LEU A 11 -10.21 -5.84 17.70
N THR A 12 -10.91 -6.93 17.36
CA THR A 12 -10.88 -7.45 15.98
C THR A 12 -11.45 -6.47 14.97
N ALA A 13 -12.53 -5.75 15.32
CA ALA A 13 -13.10 -4.74 14.44
C ALA A 13 -12.11 -3.58 14.21
N ILE A 14 -11.46 -3.07 15.26
CA ILE A 14 -10.46 -2.01 15.16
C ILE A 14 -9.28 -2.44 14.28
N LEU A 15 -8.81 -3.68 14.42
CA LEU A 15 -7.73 -4.22 13.60
C LEU A 15 -8.12 -4.30 12.11
N CYS A 16 -9.31 -4.81 11.79
CA CYS A 16 -9.78 -4.84 10.40
C CYS A 16 -9.94 -3.44 9.78
N HIS A 17 -10.39 -2.45 10.56
CA HIS A 17 -10.48 -1.07 10.09
C HIS A 17 -9.09 -0.42 9.89
N ALA A 18 -8.09 -0.80 10.70
CA ALA A 18 -6.72 -0.31 10.53
C ALA A 18 -6.08 -0.82 9.23
N GLU A 19 -6.34 -2.07 8.83
CA GLU A 19 -5.86 -2.63 7.56
C GLU A 19 -6.43 -1.88 6.35
N HIS A 20 -7.71 -1.50 6.42
CA HIS A 20 -8.36 -0.72 5.36
C HIS A 20 -7.77 0.69 5.20
N ALA A 21 -7.41 1.38 6.30
CA ALA A 21 -6.83 2.72 6.22
C ALA A 21 -5.43 2.72 5.57
N ILE A 22 -4.66 1.64 5.74
CA ILE A 22 -3.36 1.45 5.09
C ILE A 22 -3.57 1.24 3.58
N ASP A 23 -4.64 0.56 3.18
CA ASP A 23 -4.93 0.32 1.76
C ASP A 23 -5.39 1.60 1.04
N GLU A 24 -6.21 2.44 1.69
CA GLU A 24 -6.62 3.74 1.13
C GLU A 24 -5.44 4.71 0.98
N THR A 25 -4.55 4.76 1.97
CA THR A 25 -3.33 5.57 1.87
C THR A 25 -2.36 5.02 0.83
N ALA A 26 -2.33 3.69 0.62
CA ALA A 26 -1.56 3.08 -0.46
C ALA A 26 -2.15 3.39 -1.85
N ARG A 27 -3.48 3.53 -1.97
CA ARG A 27 -4.17 3.87 -3.22
C ARG A 27 -4.00 5.34 -3.63
N GLY A 28 -3.83 6.24 -2.66
CA GLY A 28 -3.53 7.66 -2.89
C GLY A 28 -2.05 7.95 -3.15
N CYS A 29 -1.19 6.94 -3.12
CA CYS A 29 0.21 7.09 -3.47
C CYS A 29 0.33 7.44 -4.96
N ASN A 30 1.09 8.50 -5.25
CA ASN A 30 1.45 8.89 -6.62
C ASN A 30 2.93 9.26 -6.65
N ARG A 31 3.76 8.31 -7.08
CA ARG A 31 5.19 8.48 -7.29
C ARG A 31 5.58 8.38 -8.76
N LEU A 32 4.61 8.40 -9.67
CA LEU A 32 4.83 8.45 -11.13
C LEU A 32 5.97 9.40 -11.52
N ASN A 33 6.91 8.89 -12.32
CA ASN A 33 8.11 9.56 -12.80
C ASN A 33 9.13 9.98 -11.73
N LYS A 34 8.96 9.59 -10.46
CA LYS A 34 10.03 9.74 -9.46
C LYS A 34 11.13 8.72 -9.72
N LYS A 35 12.38 9.13 -9.50
CA LYS A 35 13.53 8.22 -9.55
C LYS A 35 13.41 7.21 -8.42
N CYS A 36 13.62 5.95 -8.73
CA CYS A 36 13.54 4.83 -7.79
C CYS A 36 14.80 3.96 -7.89
N ASN A 37 15.07 3.14 -6.89
CA ASN A 37 16.09 2.09 -6.95
C ASN A 37 15.47 0.70 -6.85
N SER A 38 14.23 0.60 -6.36
CA SER A 38 13.47 -0.63 -6.17
C SER A 38 11.96 -0.39 -6.28
N ASP A 39 11.17 -1.44 -6.49
CA ASP A 39 9.70 -1.35 -6.52
C ASP A 39 9.11 -0.82 -5.19
N ALA A 40 9.82 -1.00 -4.07
CA ALA A 40 9.44 -0.47 -2.76
C ALA A 40 9.51 1.07 -2.67
N ASP A 41 10.25 1.72 -3.59
CA ASP A 41 10.26 3.18 -3.70
C ASP A 41 9.03 3.71 -4.45
N CYS A 42 8.28 2.85 -5.12
CA CYS A 42 7.09 3.20 -5.87
C CYS A 42 5.83 2.86 -5.08
N CYS A 43 4.69 3.31 -5.60
CA CYS A 43 3.42 2.97 -4.99
C CYS A 43 3.15 1.48 -5.13
N ARG A 44 2.88 0.82 -3.99
CA ARG A 44 2.65 -0.64 -3.92
C ARG A 44 1.59 -1.11 -4.90
N TYR A 45 0.60 -0.27 -5.16
CA TYR A 45 -0.49 -0.52 -6.10
C TYR A 45 -0.36 0.42 -7.29
N GLY A 46 -0.28 -0.15 -8.49
CA GLY A 46 -0.35 0.60 -9.74
C GLY A 46 0.96 1.21 -10.21
N GLU A 47 2.08 1.07 -9.49
CA GLU A 47 3.39 1.54 -9.95
C GLU A 47 4.50 0.51 -9.72
N ARG A 48 5.49 0.50 -10.61
CA ARG A 48 6.74 -0.27 -10.47
C ARG A 48 7.95 0.53 -10.90
N CYS A 49 9.10 0.16 -10.36
CA CYS A 49 10.37 0.79 -10.65
C CYS A 49 10.94 0.23 -11.96
N ILE A 50 10.68 0.94 -13.07
CA ILE A 50 11.06 0.51 -14.41
C ILE A 50 12.27 1.30 -14.91
N SER A 51 13.25 0.59 -15.48
CA SER A 51 14.40 1.20 -16.13
C SER A 51 14.00 1.92 -17.42
N THR A 52 14.48 3.13 -17.60
CA THR A 52 14.34 3.92 -18.85
C THR A 52 15.63 3.96 -19.68
N GLY A 53 16.59 3.10 -19.36
CA GLY A 53 17.88 3.00 -20.07
C GLY A 53 19.02 3.80 -19.45
N VAL A 54 18.74 4.85 -18.66
CA VAL A 54 19.77 5.63 -17.92
C VAL A 54 19.50 5.66 -16.42
N ASN A 55 18.22 5.73 -16.05
CA ASN A 55 17.76 5.75 -14.66
C ASN A 55 16.50 4.91 -14.53
N TYR A 56 16.18 4.55 -13.29
CA TYR A 56 14.95 3.84 -12.95
C TYR A 56 13.92 4.84 -12.42
N TYR A 57 12.68 4.69 -12.86
CA TYR A 57 11.58 5.56 -12.46
C TYR A 57 10.32 4.75 -12.15
N CYS A 58 9.51 5.26 -11.23
CA CYS A 58 8.19 4.71 -10.97
C CYS A 58 7.29 4.95 -12.19
N ARG A 59 6.82 3.87 -12.78
CA ARG A 59 5.97 3.82 -13.96
C ARG A 59 4.69 3.04 -13.62
N PRO A 60 3.58 3.31 -14.31
CA PRO A 60 2.35 2.59 -14.04
C PRO A 60 2.55 1.10 -14.34
N ASP A 61 2.17 0.25 -13.40
CA ASP A 61 2.12 -1.21 -13.57
C ASP A 61 0.67 -1.65 -13.45
N PHE A 62 0.08 -2.05 -14.58
CA PHE A 62 -1.32 -2.44 -14.66
C PHE A 62 -1.56 -3.90 -14.24
N GLY A 63 -0.53 -4.60 -13.76
CA GLY A 63 -0.58 -6.06 -13.54
C GLY A 63 -0.71 -6.84 -14.85
N PRO A 64 -0.74 -8.19 -14.80
CA PRO A 64 -1.13 -9.03 -15.93
C PRO A 64 -2.63 -8.94 -16.25
#